data_AF-A0A7C2VNY4-F1
#
_entry.id   AF-A0A7C2VNY4-F1
#
_cell.length_a   1.000
_cell.length_b   1.000
_cell.length_c   1.000
_cell.angle_alpha   90.00
_cell.angle_beta   90.00
_cell.angle_gamma   90.00
#
_symmetry.space_group_name_H-M   'P 1'
#
loop_
_entity.id
_entity.type
_entity.pdbx_description
1 polymer ?
#
loop_
_entity_poly.entity_id
_entity_poly.type
_entity_poly.pdbx_seq_one_letter_code
_entity_poly.pdbx_strand_id
1 'polypeptide(L)'
;MTTPLIKGISNLFRDSKFTIVKHRHPISDLMEDLAGNRLNALKVVPFEAVSAINKIAQGNIKEFVETHIEPHICTNISTLCRGYPLRIKYSIYIDKESVSIYSECIDLEVLLALIFGDFVKYMEFIKGYRDNILFKHSIIPQNLLSGEVRDFLVNIVGYVGFKTSSRSFRDIVNELISRKNEVNELILVLPCIDPTTIEFISYIARELLKNPLMRLFVVTSVPSVYDARTCGVSYNEFFTGYVEALDIFEDLDRLYFCSSEASAVEIIINRATYLASYDARLRHSTELVPVKNFTLVDGYILKYLRDCICSLHLVKRR
;
A
#
# COMPACT_ATOMS: atom_id res chain seq x y z
N MET A 1 1.35 -3.70 -32.82
CA MET A 1 0.12 -4.35 -32.30
C MET A 1 -0.12 -3.80 -30.90
N THR A 2 -1.13 -2.95 -30.73
CA THR A 2 -1.51 -2.39 -29.43
C THR A 2 -2.34 -3.44 -28.67
N THR A 3 -1.89 -3.80 -27.47
CA THR A 3 -2.61 -4.70 -26.55
C THR A 3 -4.03 -4.17 -26.32
N PRO A 4 -5.08 -5.01 -26.27
CA PRO A 4 -6.47 -4.58 -26.03
C PRO A 4 -6.63 -3.65 -24.82
N LEU A 5 -5.77 -3.83 -23.81
CA LEU A 5 -5.63 -3.06 -22.57
C LEU A 5 -5.42 -1.56 -22.74
N ILE A 6 -4.84 -1.14 -23.86
CA ILE A 6 -4.59 0.28 -24.14
C ILE A 6 -5.84 0.97 -24.70
N LYS A 7 -6.83 0.24 -25.25
CA LYS A 7 -7.98 0.86 -25.95
C LYS A 7 -8.73 1.88 -25.10
N GLY A 8 -8.98 1.59 -23.81
CA GLY A 8 -9.67 2.52 -22.90
C GLY A 8 -8.89 3.83 -22.70
N ILE A 9 -7.60 3.72 -22.37
CA ILE A 9 -6.73 4.88 -22.09
C ILE A 9 -6.35 5.63 -23.38
N SER A 10 -6.06 4.92 -24.48
CA SER A 10 -5.75 5.57 -25.77
C SER A 10 -6.95 6.30 -26.35
N ASN A 11 -8.18 5.89 -26.01
CA ASN A 11 -9.37 6.64 -26.39
C ASN A 11 -9.47 7.98 -25.64
N LEU A 12 -8.96 8.05 -24.40
CA LEU A 12 -8.87 9.29 -23.62
C LEU A 12 -7.75 10.21 -24.13
N PHE A 13 -6.67 9.64 -24.67
CA PHE A 13 -5.49 10.39 -25.15
C PHE A 13 -5.03 9.91 -26.53
N ARG A 14 -5.82 10.22 -27.56
CA ARG A 14 -5.61 9.71 -28.93
C ARG A 14 -4.26 10.10 -29.54
N ASP A 15 -3.74 11.26 -29.14
CA ASP A 15 -2.51 11.83 -29.70
C ASP A 15 -1.28 11.68 -28.78
N SER A 16 -1.43 11.03 -27.62
CA SER A 16 -0.34 10.85 -26.66
C SER A 16 0.48 9.60 -26.94
N LYS A 17 1.79 9.67 -26.68
CA LYS A 17 2.68 8.49 -26.72
C LYS A 17 2.70 7.81 -25.35
N PHE A 18 2.30 6.54 -25.34
CA PHE A 18 2.36 5.68 -24.15
C PHE A 18 3.55 4.73 -24.21
N THR A 19 4.27 4.63 -23.09
CA THR A 19 5.32 3.62 -22.87
C THR A 19 5.00 2.86 -21.60
N ILE A 20 4.80 1.54 -21.70
CA ILE A 20 4.58 0.69 -20.54
C ILE A 20 5.93 0.31 -19.96
N VAL A 21 6.11 0.57 -18.67
CA VAL A 21 7.33 0.23 -17.91
C VAL A 21 7.12 -1.08 -17.16
N LYS A 22 5.93 -1.27 -16.61
CA LYS A 22 5.60 -2.43 -15.81
C LYS A 22 4.13 -2.78 -15.92
N HIS A 23 3.85 -4.07 -15.96
CA HIS A 23 2.51 -4.62 -16.03
C HIS A 23 2.40 -5.78 -15.04
N ARG A 24 1.47 -5.64 -14.08
CA ARG A 24 1.13 -6.69 -13.11
C ARG A 24 -0.25 -7.23 -13.44
N HIS A 25 -0.29 -8.47 -13.86
CA HIS A 25 -1.52 -9.24 -14.04
C HIS A 25 -2.12 -9.64 -12.68
N PRO A 26 -3.43 -9.96 -12.63
CA PRO A 26 -4.03 -10.62 -11.49
C PRO A 26 -3.23 -11.87 -11.08
N ILE A 27 -3.06 -12.05 -9.78
CA ILE A 27 -2.27 -13.14 -9.19
C ILE A 27 -3.14 -14.40 -9.02
N SER A 28 -4.46 -14.23 -9.03
CA SER A 28 -5.44 -15.32 -8.91
C SER A 28 -6.67 -15.04 -9.75
N ASP A 29 -7.37 -16.10 -10.13
CA ASP A 29 -8.71 -16.02 -10.71
C ASP A 29 -9.75 -16.02 -9.58
N LEU A 30 -10.56 -14.96 -9.53
CA LEU A 30 -11.59 -14.78 -8.52
C LEU A 30 -12.64 -15.89 -8.55
N MET A 31 -13.02 -16.37 -9.74
CA MET A 31 -14.05 -17.40 -9.89
C MET A 31 -13.54 -18.75 -9.40
N GLU A 32 -12.28 -19.08 -9.67
CA GLU A 32 -11.65 -20.29 -9.14
C GLU A 32 -11.53 -20.25 -7.61
N ASP A 33 -11.11 -19.10 -7.05
CA ASP A 33 -10.98 -18.93 -5.61
C ASP A 33 -12.33 -18.97 -4.88
N LEU A 34 -13.39 -18.40 -5.47
CA LEU A 34 -14.77 -18.49 -4.97
C LEU A 34 -15.27 -19.94 -5.00
N ALA A 35 -15.19 -20.61 -6.16
CA ALA A 35 -15.66 -21.98 -6.32
C ALA A 35 -14.92 -22.98 -5.40
N GLY A 36 -13.64 -22.73 -5.15
CA GLY A 36 -12.82 -23.55 -4.27
C GLY A 36 -12.92 -23.20 -2.77
N ASN A 37 -13.74 -22.22 -2.37
CA ASN A 37 -13.75 -21.64 -1.01
C ASN A 37 -12.34 -21.24 -0.51
N ARG A 38 -11.46 -20.82 -1.42
CA ARG A 38 -10.05 -20.47 -1.13
C ARG A 38 -9.87 -19.04 -0.66
N LEU A 39 -10.97 -18.33 -0.44
CA LEU A 39 -10.96 -16.95 0.06
C LEU A 39 -10.39 -16.83 1.49
N ASN A 40 -10.17 -17.93 2.20
CA ASN A 40 -9.36 -18.00 3.42
C ASN A 40 -7.91 -17.49 3.24
N ALA A 41 -7.44 -17.35 2.00
CA ALA A 41 -6.17 -16.72 1.64
C ALA A 41 -6.18 -15.19 1.82
N LEU A 42 -7.35 -14.56 1.92
CA LEU A 42 -7.49 -13.14 2.24
C LEU A 42 -7.20 -12.94 3.73
N LYS A 43 -6.21 -12.11 4.04
CA LYS A 43 -5.75 -11.80 5.40
C LYS A 43 -6.06 -10.37 5.80
N VAL A 44 -6.17 -9.47 4.82
CA VAL A 44 -6.49 -8.05 5.01
C VAL A 44 -7.74 -7.72 4.22
N VAL A 45 -8.84 -7.47 4.92
CA VAL A 45 -10.11 -7.01 4.33
C VAL A 45 -10.58 -5.76 5.10
N PRO A 46 -10.34 -4.55 4.57
CA PRO A 46 -10.78 -3.30 5.18
C PRO A 46 -12.29 -3.21 5.28
N PHE A 47 -12.80 -2.56 6.34
CA PHE A 47 -14.23 -2.28 6.51
C PHE A 47 -14.85 -1.51 5.33
N GLU A 48 -14.06 -0.63 4.70
CA GLU A 48 -14.51 0.19 3.55
C GLU A 48 -14.78 -0.64 2.28
N ALA A 49 -14.20 -1.85 2.15
CA ALA A 49 -14.25 -2.66 0.94
C ALA A 49 -15.68 -3.00 0.50
N VAL A 50 -16.55 -3.39 1.44
CA VAL A 50 -17.97 -3.71 1.16
C VAL A 50 -18.68 -2.50 0.56
N SER A 51 -18.53 -1.34 1.20
CA SER A 51 -19.17 -0.09 0.78
C SER A 51 -18.64 0.38 -0.58
N ALA A 52 -17.32 0.26 -0.81
CA ALA A 52 -16.69 0.58 -2.08
C ALA A 52 -17.23 -0.28 -3.21
N ILE A 53 -17.24 -1.61 -3.04
CA ILE A 53 -17.76 -2.55 -4.04
C ILE A 53 -19.23 -2.27 -4.35
N ASN A 54 -20.05 -2.05 -3.32
CA ASN A 54 -21.47 -1.75 -3.49
C ASN A 54 -21.71 -0.51 -4.36
N LYS A 55 -20.99 0.58 -4.08
CA LYS A 55 -21.15 1.83 -4.84
C LYS A 55 -20.74 1.66 -6.30
N ILE A 56 -19.64 0.97 -6.56
CA ILE A 56 -19.20 0.71 -7.94
C ILE A 56 -20.19 -0.20 -8.66
N ALA A 57 -20.65 -1.29 -8.02
CA ALA A 57 -21.61 -2.24 -8.59
C ALA A 57 -22.95 -1.60 -8.97
N GLN A 58 -23.37 -0.58 -8.22
CA GLN A 58 -24.59 0.19 -8.50
C GLN A 58 -24.40 1.30 -9.55
N GLY A 59 -23.18 1.51 -10.06
CA GLY A 59 -22.85 2.61 -10.96
C GLY A 59 -22.74 3.97 -10.27
N ASN A 60 -22.74 4.03 -8.93
CA ASN A 60 -22.64 5.25 -8.14
C ASN A 60 -21.18 5.73 -8.00
N ILE A 61 -20.53 5.99 -9.14
CA ILE A 61 -19.10 6.36 -9.17
C ILE A 61 -18.80 7.66 -8.44
N LYS A 62 -19.71 8.64 -8.52
CA LYS A 62 -19.54 9.90 -7.79
C LYS A 62 -19.40 9.66 -6.29
N GLU A 63 -20.32 8.89 -5.70
CA GLU A 63 -20.26 8.58 -4.27
C GLU A 63 -19.07 7.68 -3.92
N PHE A 64 -18.67 6.77 -4.81
CA PHE A 64 -17.46 5.97 -4.63
C PHE A 64 -16.24 6.89 -4.50
N VAL A 65 -16.10 7.85 -5.42
CA VAL A 65 -15.01 8.82 -5.41
C VAL A 65 -15.03 9.69 -4.15
N GLU A 66 -16.18 10.29 -3.83
CA GLU A 66 -16.32 11.21 -2.71
C GLU A 66 -16.10 10.54 -1.35
N THR A 67 -16.40 9.24 -1.23
CA THR A 67 -16.29 8.52 0.04
C THR A 67 -14.98 7.74 0.18
N HIS A 68 -14.46 7.16 -0.90
CA HIS A 68 -13.39 6.15 -0.84
C HIS A 68 -12.10 6.57 -1.54
N ILE A 69 -12.13 7.60 -2.40
CA ILE A 69 -10.91 8.10 -3.07
C ILE A 69 -10.48 9.44 -2.48
N GLU A 70 -11.34 10.45 -2.58
CA GLU A 70 -11.01 11.83 -2.18
C GLU A 70 -10.55 11.97 -0.72
N PRO A 71 -11.15 11.28 0.27
CA PRO A 71 -10.70 11.40 1.67
C PRO A 71 -9.29 10.88 1.95
N HIS A 72 -8.69 10.12 1.03
CA HIS A 72 -7.34 9.58 1.16
C HIS A 72 -6.30 10.39 0.38
N ILE A 73 -6.71 11.42 -0.36
CA ILE A 73 -5.82 12.27 -1.15
C ILE A 73 -5.52 13.55 -0.38
N CYS A 74 -4.26 13.74 0.03
CA CYS A 74 -3.85 14.99 0.65
C CYS A 74 -3.83 16.18 -0.31
N THR A 75 -3.88 17.36 0.31
CA THR A 75 -3.76 18.66 -0.37
C THR A 75 -2.49 18.76 -1.21
N ASN A 76 -1.37 18.17 -0.76
CA ASN A 76 -0.10 18.21 -1.48
C ASN A 76 -0.19 17.53 -2.86
N ILE A 77 -0.81 16.35 -2.95
CA ILE A 77 -1.09 15.69 -4.23
C ILE A 77 -1.98 16.58 -5.10
N SER A 78 -3.04 17.14 -4.52
CA SER A 78 -3.96 18.02 -5.26
C SER A 78 -3.25 19.25 -5.84
N THR A 79 -2.30 19.82 -5.12
CA THR A 79 -1.45 20.92 -5.59
C THR A 79 -0.47 20.45 -6.66
N LEU A 80 0.20 19.31 -6.46
CA LEU A 80 1.12 18.72 -7.45
C LEU A 80 0.42 18.44 -8.78
N CYS A 81 -0.82 17.92 -8.75
CA CYS A 81 -1.59 17.66 -9.97
C CYS A 81 -1.94 18.92 -10.75
N ARG A 82 -2.10 20.05 -10.04
CA ARG A 82 -2.41 21.35 -10.63
C ARG A 82 -1.17 22.10 -11.12
N GLY A 83 0.03 21.61 -10.78
CA GLY A 83 1.30 22.17 -11.25
C GLY A 83 1.50 21.96 -12.75
N TYR A 84 2.44 22.69 -13.36
CA TYR A 84 2.75 22.57 -14.78
C TYR A 84 3.79 21.45 -15.03
N PRO A 85 3.60 20.57 -16.03
CA PRO A 85 2.41 20.44 -16.89
C PRO A 85 1.23 19.88 -16.10
N LEU A 86 0.01 20.33 -16.43
CA LEU A 86 -1.22 19.91 -15.76
C LEU A 86 -1.34 18.38 -15.82
N ARG A 87 -1.49 17.75 -14.66
CA ARG A 87 -1.58 16.30 -14.53
C ARG A 87 -2.99 15.86 -14.21
N ILE A 88 -3.29 14.63 -14.58
CA ILE A 88 -4.59 14.02 -14.36
C ILE A 88 -4.59 13.38 -12.98
N LYS A 89 -5.28 14.05 -12.05
CA LYS A 89 -5.43 13.59 -10.66
C LYS A 89 -5.92 12.15 -10.63
N TYR A 90 -7.05 11.89 -11.28
CA TYR A 90 -7.47 10.56 -11.70
C TYR A 90 -8.59 10.67 -12.74
N SER A 91 -8.87 9.59 -13.44
CA SER A 91 -10.04 9.40 -14.31
C SER A 91 -10.58 7.99 -14.11
N ILE A 92 -11.90 7.85 -14.06
CA ILE A 92 -12.58 6.56 -13.91
C ILE A 92 -13.44 6.32 -15.14
N TYR A 93 -13.28 5.15 -15.75
CA TYR A 93 -14.06 4.69 -16.88
C TYR A 93 -14.69 3.34 -16.54
N ILE A 94 -15.97 3.16 -16.87
CA ILE A 94 -16.66 1.89 -16.69
C ILE A 94 -17.02 1.35 -18.06
N ASP A 95 -16.71 0.08 -18.28
CA ASP A 95 -17.27 -0.70 -19.37
C ASP A 95 -17.97 -1.96 -18.82
N LYS A 96 -18.46 -2.80 -19.75
CA LYS A 96 -19.22 -4.00 -19.41
C LYS A 96 -18.37 -5.08 -18.72
N GLU A 97 -17.05 -5.01 -18.82
CA GLU A 97 -16.14 -6.05 -18.35
C GLU A 97 -15.32 -5.59 -17.13
N SER A 98 -15.15 -4.28 -16.96
CA SER A 98 -14.28 -3.71 -15.95
C SER A 98 -14.61 -2.27 -15.56
N VAL A 99 -13.99 -1.85 -14.45
CA VAL A 99 -13.86 -0.45 -14.05
C VAL A 99 -12.38 -0.08 -14.07
N SER A 100 -12.04 0.84 -14.95
CA SER A 100 -10.69 1.34 -15.18
C SER A 100 -10.46 2.63 -14.41
N ILE A 101 -9.34 2.70 -13.68
CA ILE A 101 -8.91 3.89 -12.94
C ILE A 101 -7.53 4.29 -13.45
N TYR A 102 -7.39 5.53 -13.91
CA TYR A 102 -6.14 6.11 -14.40
C TYR A 102 -5.70 7.25 -13.49
N SER A 103 -4.41 7.39 -13.18
CA SER A 103 -3.86 8.54 -12.45
C SER A 103 -2.41 8.84 -12.82
N GLU A 104 -2.06 10.13 -12.86
CA GLU A 104 -0.68 10.64 -13.01
C GLU A 104 -0.10 11.19 -11.70
N CYS A 105 -0.88 11.09 -10.64
CA CYS A 105 -0.62 11.76 -9.37
C CYS A 105 -0.74 10.87 -8.15
N ILE A 106 -1.37 9.70 -8.28
CA ILE A 106 -1.75 8.84 -7.17
C ILE A 106 -1.25 7.44 -7.44
N ASP A 107 -0.64 6.83 -6.43
CA ASP A 107 -0.28 5.44 -6.47
C ASP A 107 -1.53 4.58 -6.31
N LEU A 108 -2.13 4.21 -7.44
CA LEU A 108 -3.36 3.42 -7.46
C LEU A 108 -3.23 2.06 -6.78
N GLU A 109 -2.02 1.50 -6.72
CA GLU A 109 -1.82 0.22 -6.05
C GLU A 109 -1.99 0.35 -4.54
N VAL A 110 -1.40 1.39 -3.96
CA VAL A 110 -1.53 1.67 -2.52
C VAL A 110 -2.95 2.14 -2.19
N LEU A 111 -3.53 3.03 -3.01
CA LEU A 111 -4.91 3.51 -2.81
C LEU A 111 -5.90 2.34 -2.84
N LEU A 112 -5.83 1.47 -3.84
CA LEU A 112 -6.77 0.35 -3.95
C LEU A 112 -6.49 -0.73 -2.90
N ALA A 113 -5.24 -0.91 -2.46
CA ALA A 113 -4.94 -1.80 -1.34
C ALA A 113 -5.51 -1.27 -0.01
N LEU A 114 -5.55 0.05 0.16
CA LEU A 114 -6.20 0.68 1.31
C LEU A 114 -7.71 0.40 1.30
N ILE A 115 -8.37 0.57 0.15
CA ILE A 115 -9.83 0.45 0.02
C ILE A 115 -10.28 -1.02 0.01
N PHE A 116 -9.60 -1.87 -0.77
CA PHE A 116 -10.03 -3.24 -1.07
C PHE A 116 -9.18 -4.32 -0.38
N GLY A 117 -8.08 -3.97 0.28
CA GLY A 117 -7.21 -4.94 0.95
C GLY A 117 -6.64 -5.98 -0.03
N ASP A 118 -6.73 -7.25 0.34
CA ASP A 118 -6.20 -8.36 -0.47
C ASP A 118 -6.97 -8.61 -1.76
N PHE A 119 -8.15 -8.02 -1.96
CA PHE A 119 -8.86 -8.13 -3.25
C PHE A 119 -8.12 -7.47 -4.40
N VAL A 120 -7.13 -6.61 -4.12
CA VAL A 120 -6.23 -6.09 -5.17
C VAL A 120 -5.46 -7.18 -5.91
N LYS A 121 -5.36 -8.39 -5.36
CA LYS A 121 -4.73 -9.53 -6.04
C LYS A 121 -5.48 -9.96 -7.31
N TYR A 122 -6.77 -9.61 -7.41
CA TYR A 122 -7.62 -9.88 -8.57
C TYR A 122 -7.63 -8.71 -9.58
N MET A 123 -6.95 -7.61 -9.27
CA MET A 123 -6.92 -6.41 -10.10
C MET A 123 -5.64 -6.37 -10.92
N GLU A 124 -5.74 -5.78 -12.10
CA GLU A 124 -4.58 -5.52 -12.94
C GLU A 124 -4.00 -4.13 -12.67
N PHE A 125 -2.67 -4.00 -12.70
CA PHE A 125 -1.98 -2.71 -12.55
C PHE A 125 -0.95 -2.50 -13.66
N ILE A 126 -1.00 -1.33 -14.29
CA ILE A 126 -0.08 -0.90 -15.33
C ILE A 126 0.61 0.38 -14.87
N LYS A 127 1.94 0.43 -14.98
CA LYS A 127 2.75 1.63 -14.75
C LYS A 127 3.47 1.97 -16.05
N GLY A 128 3.44 3.24 -16.42
CA GLY A 128 4.07 3.70 -17.65
C GLY A 128 4.28 5.21 -17.70
N TYR A 129 4.63 5.70 -18.87
CA TYR A 129 4.75 7.13 -19.17
C TYR A 129 3.80 7.51 -20.31
N ARG A 130 3.08 8.62 -20.13
CA ARG A 130 2.32 9.33 -21.16
C ARG A 130 3.04 10.64 -21.43
N ASP A 131 3.67 10.77 -22.60
CA ASP A 131 4.42 12.00 -22.96
C ASP A 131 5.42 12.43 -21.86
N ASN A 132 6.17 11.46 -21.30
CA ASN A 132 7.09 11.61 -20.17
C ASN A 132 6.46 11.89 -18.79
N ILE A 133 5.13 11.92 -18.69
CA ILE A 133 4.41 11.96 -17.41
C ILE A 133 4.18 10.54 -16.94
N LEU A 134 4.72 10.19 -15.78
CA LEU A 134 4.48 8.89 -15.17
C LEU A 134 2.97 8.73 -14.87
N PHE A 135 2.40 7.59 -15.25
CA PHE A 135 1.04 7.21 -14.89
C PHE A 135 0.99 5.83 -14.25
N LYS A 136 -0.09 5.62 -13.48
CA LYS A 136 -0.58 4.30 -13.10
C LYS A 136 -2.01 4.13 -13.59
N HIS A 137 -2.31 2.91 -14.01
CA HIS A 137 -3.65 2.49 -14.40
C HIS A 137 -3.99 1.19 -13.70
N SER A 138 -5.21 1.08 -13.21
CA SER A 138 -5.73 -0.11 -12.55
C SER A 138 -7.03 -0.55 -13.20
N ILE A 139 -7.26 -1.86 -13.24
CA ILE A 139 -8.48 -2.46 -13.77
C ILE A 139 -9.11 -3.32 -12.69
N ILE A 140 -10.33 -2.95 -12.30
CA ILE A 140 -11.18 -3.71 -11.38
C ILE A 140 -12.13 -4.54 -12.24
N PRO A 141 -12.04 -5.89 -12.24
CA PRO A 141 -12.90 -6.70 -13.08
C PRO A 141 -14.34 -6.73 -12.54
N GLN A 142 -15.33 -6.78 -13.43
CA GLN A 142 -16.76 -6.75 -13.04
C GLN A 142 -17.18 -7.94 -12.18
N ASN A 143 -16.50 -9.09 -12.31
CA ASN A 143 -16.76 -10.25 -11.48
C ASN A 143 -16.43 -10.00 -9.99
N LEU A 144 -15.54 -9.06 -9.67
CA LEU A 144 -15.27 -8.60 -8.30
C LEU A 144 -16.45 -7.82 -7.70
N LEU A 145 -17.31 -7.28 -8.57
CA LEU A 145 -18.47 -6.46 -8.20
C LEU A 145 -19.76 -7.31 -8.08
N SER A 146 -19.64 -8.64 -8.14
CA SER A 146 -20.78 -9.55 -8.12
C SER A 146 -21.52 -9.58 -6.77
N GLY A 147 -22.74 -10.13 -6.75
CA GLY A 147 -23.47 -10.40 -5.51
C GLY A 147 -22.71 -11.32 -4.57
N GLU A 148 -22.13 -12.39 -5.11
CA GLU A 148 -21.42 -13.42 -4.34
C GLU A 148 -20.23 -12.86 -3.56
N VAL A 149 -19.43 -11.99 -4.18
CA VAL A 149 -18.28 -11.34 -3.50
C VAL A 149 -18.76 -10.43 -2.38
N ARG A 150 -19.86 -9.70 -2.60
CA ARG A 150 -20.44 -8.81 -1.59
C ARG A 150 -20.96 -9.59 -0.39
N ASP A 151 -21.70 -10.66 -0.64
CA ASP A 151 -22.23 -11.53 0.40
C ASP A 151 -21.09 -12.20 1.18
N PHE A 152 -20.05 -12.65 0.49
CA PHE A 152 -18.85 -13.18 1.12
C PHE A 152 -18.19 -12.13 2.04
N LEU A 153 -18.01 -10.90 1.55
CA LEU A 153 -17.35 -9.83 2.28
C LEU A 153 -18.09 -9.47 3.57
N VAL A 154 -19.42 -9.36 3.51
CA VAL A 154 -20.26 -9.10 4.70
C VAL A 154 -20.03 -10.15 5.79
N ASN A 155 -19.73 -11.40 5.39
CA ASN A 155 -19.52 -12.51 6.32
C ASN A 155 -18.08 -12.64 6.85
N ILE A 156 -17.08 -11.97 6.24
CA ILE A 156 -15.65 -12.14 6.56
C ILE A 156 -14.98 -10.85 7.02
N VAL A 157 -15.73 -9.78 7.25
CA VAL A 157 -15.22 -8.65 8.02
C VAL A 157 -14.84 -9.12 9.43
N GLY A 158 -13.59 -9.49 9.61
CA GLY A 158 -13.10 -10.18 10.79
C GLY A 158 -11.60 -10.47 10.69
N TYR A 159 -10.91 -10.21 11.78
CA TYR A 159 -9.45 -10.18 11.89
C TYR A 159 -8.83 -11.58 12.04
N VAL A 160 -7.71 -11.83 11.34
CA VAL A 160 -6.86 -13.02 11.55
C VAL A 160 -5.81 -12.68 12.60
N GLY A 161 -6.01 -13.17 13.83
CA GLY A 161 -5.16 -12.80 14.96
C GLY A 161 -3.75 -13.37 14.94
N PHE A 162 -2.76 -12.49 15.03
CA PHE A 162 -1.44 -12.81 15.55
C PHE A 162 -1.43 -12.77 17.09
N LYS A 163 -0.47 -13.49 17.70
CA LYS A 163 -0.44 -13.82 19.14
C LYS A 163 -0.47 -12.60 20.06
N THR A 164 -1.04 -12.80 21.26
CA THR A 164 -1.39 -11.75 22.24
C THR A 164 -0.36 -11.53 23.36
N SER A 165 0.83 -12.12 23.27
CA SER A 165 1.91 -11.95 24.26
C SER A 165 2.98 -10.96 23.78
N SER A 166 3.62 -10.22 24.70
CA SER A 166 4.83 -9.46 24.40
C SER A 166 5.94 -10.38 23.88
N ARG A 167 6.74 -9.88 22.93
CA ARG A 167 7.80 -10.64 22.24
C ARG A 167 8.96 -9.74 21.88
N SER A 168 10.15 -10.32 21.72
CA SER A 168 11.25 -9.59 21.12
C SER A 168 11.02 -9.38 19.63
N PHE A 169 11.55 -8.30 19.08
CA PHE A 169 11.51 -8.02 17.66
C PHE A 169 12.10 -9.16 16.82
N ARG A 170 13.22 -9.75 17.26
CA ARG A 170 13.83 -10.90 16.59
C ARG A 170 12.86 -12.08 16.48
N ASP A 171 12.11 -12.38 17.53
CA ASP A 171 11.16 -13.50 17.52
C ASP A 171 10.00 -13.26 16.55
N ILE A 172 9.50 -12.01 16.50
CA ILE A 172 8.47 -11.63 15.53
C ILE A 172 8.99 -11.79 14.11
N VAL A 173 10.21 -11.33 13.82
CA VAL A 173 10.80 -11.47 12.47
C VAL A 173 11.02 -12.93 12.08
N ASN A 174 11.54 -13.76 12.99
CA ASN A 174 11.71 -15.19 12.72
C ASN A 174 10.36 -15.86 12.43
N GLU A 175 9.32 -15.51 13.18
CA GLU A 175 7.96 -16.01 12.95
C GLU A 175 7.42 -15.54 11.58
N LEU A 176 7.56 -14.25 11.25
CA LEU A 176 7.18 -13.67 9.95
C LEU A 176 7.83 -14.43 8.79
N ILE A 177 9.15 -14.68 8.84
CA ILE A 177 9.87 -15.39 7.79
C ILE A 177 9.39 -16.85 7.69
N SER A 178 9.19 -17.52 8.83
CA SER A 178 8.72 -18.92 8.87
C SER A 178 7.29 -19.08 8.33
N ARG A 179 6.45 -18.05 8.48
CA ARG A 179 5.05 -18.01 8.07
C ARG A 179 4.80 -17.03 6.93
N LYS A 180 5.78 -16.79 6.07
CA LYS A 180 5.72 -15.77 5.00
C LYS A 180 4.50 -15.88 4.07
N ASN A 181 3.94 -17.08 3.90
CA ASN A 181 2.74 -17.31 3.09
C ASN A 181 1.43 -16.95 3.82
N GLU A 182 1.48 -16.70 5.13
CA GLU A 182 0.34 -16.25 5.95
C GLU A 182 0.32 -14.72 6.11
N VAL A 183 1.34 -14.01 5.60
CA VAL A 183 1.51 -12.57 5.75
C VAL A 183 1.36 -11.91 4.38
N ASN A 184 0.34 -11.05 4.24
CA ASN A 184 0.08 -10.29 3.02
C ASN A 184 0.37 -8.80 3.19
N GLU A 185 0.47 -8.31 4.43
CA GLU A 185 0.78 -6.92 4.73
C GLU A 185 1.69 -6.82 5.95
N LEU A 186 2.78 -6.06 5.82
CA LEU A 186 3.64 -5.65 6.93
C LEU A 186 3.87 -4.15 6.83
N ILE A 187 3.62 -3.43 7.91
CA ILE A 187 3.96 -2.01 8.05
C ILE A 187 4.97 -1.90 9.19
N LEU A 188 6.16 -1.40 8.87
CA LEU A 188 7.22 -1.09 9.82
C LEU A 188 7.24 0.41 10.04
N VAL A 189 6.83 0.86 11.21
CA VAL A 189 6.89 2.27 11.61
C VAL A 189 8.17 2.45 12.41
N LEU A 190 9.09 3.24 11.88
CA LEU A 190 10.46 3.35 12.37
C LEU A 190 10.83 4.82 12.52
N PRO A 191 10.90 5.37 13.74
CA PRO A 191 11.30 6.76 13.98
C PRO A 191 12.71 7.05 13.47
N CYS A 192 13.58 6.04 13.53
CA CYS A 192 14.99 6.13 13.20
C CYS A 192 15.32 5.15 12.09
N ILE A 193 15.90 5.64 11.00
CA ILE A 193 16.46 4.82 9.92
C ILE A 193 17.96 5.06 9.81
N ASP A 194 18.74 4.02 10.06
CA ASP A 194 20.19 4.01 9.95
C ASP A 194 20.62 2.87 8.99
N PRO A 195 21.88 2.83 8.52
CA PRO A 195 22.34 1.82 7.58
C PRO A 195 22.08 0.37 8.04
N THR A 196 22.26 0.08 9.33
CA THR A 196 21.96 -1.24 9.91
C THR A 196 20.47 -1.59 9.81
N THR A 197 19.60 -0.62 10.06
CA THR A 197 18.15 -0.76 9.92
C THR A 197 17.77 -1.01 8.46
N ILE A 198 18.40 -0.29 7.52
CA ILE A 198 18.17 -0.44 6.07
C ILE A 198 18.56 -1.84 5.60
N GLU A 199 19.78 -2.30 5.90
CA GLU A 199 20.25 -3.64 5.57
C GLU A 199 19.31 -4.72 6.10
N PHE A 200 18.83 -4.54 7.32
CA PHE A 200 17.93 -5.47 7.97
C PHE A 200 16.53 -5.50 7.31
N ILE A 201 15.96 -4.35 6.98
CA ILE A 201 14.71 -4.27 6.23
C ILE A 201 14.88 -4.89 4.85
N SER A 202 16.00 -4.65 4.15
CA SER A 202 16.29 -5.28 2.87
C SER A 202 16.34 -6.82 3.00
N TYR A 203 16.90 -7.36 4.08
CA TYR A 203 16.89 -8.80 4.34
C TYR A 203 15.47 -9.33 4.51
N ILE A 204 14.64 -8.70 5.36
CA ILE A 204 13.23 -9.08 5.54
C ILE A 204 12.47 -9.02 4.22
N ALA A 205 12.63 -7.92 3.48
CA ALA A 205 11.95 -7.68 2.20
C ALA A 205 12.27 -8.80 1.20
N ARG A 206 13.54 -9.19 1.06
CA ARG A 206 13.95 -10.29 0.16
C ARG A 206 13.29 -11.63 0.48
N GLU A 207 13.01 -11.90 1.76
CA GLU A 207 12.34 -13.14 2.14
C GLU A 207 10.81 -13.07 2.02
N LEU A 208 10.21 -11.99 2.51
CA LEU A 208 8.74 -11.85 2.53
C LEU A 208 8.16 -11.55 1.15
N LEU A 209 8.84 -10.76 0.32
CA LEU A 209 8.37 -10.43 -1.03
C LEU A 209 8.41 -11.63 -1.99
N LYS A 210 8.98 -12.78 -1.60
CA LYS A 210 8.79 -14.05 -2.32
C LYS A 210 7.31 -14.48 -2.35
N ASN A 211 6.51 -14.09 -1.35
CA ASN A 211 5.06 -14.21 -1.41
C ASN A 211 4.53 -13.10 -2.36
N PRO A 212 3.86 -13.45 -3.48
CA PRO A 212 3.38 -12.46 -4.45
C PRO A 212 2.27 -11.54 -3.92
N LEU A 213 1.58 -11.92 -2.82
CA LEU A 213 0.53 -11.12 -2.19
C LEU A 213 1.07 -10.10 -1.18
N MET A 214 2.32 -10.29 -0.74
CA MET A 214 2.95 -9.46 0.27
C MET A 214 3.10 -8.01 -0.18
N ARG A 215 2.74 -7.09 0.70
CA ARG A 215 2.99 -5.65 0.61
C ARG A 215 3.75 -5.22 1.86
N LEU A 216 4.88 -4.54 1.66
CA LEU A 216 5.74 -4.07 2.74
C LEU A 216 5.73 -2.53 2.73
N PHE A 217 5.31 -1.93 3.83
CA PHE A 217 5.38 -0.49 4.04
C PHE A 217 6.45 -0.21 5.09
N VAL A 218 7.33 0.74 4.80
CA VAL A 218 8.32 1.26 5.74
C VAL A 218 7.99 2.73 5.93
N VAL A 219 7.59 3.09 7.13
CA VAL A 219 7.07 4.41 7.48
C VAL A 219 8.05 5.07 8.44
N THR A 220 8.54 6.25 8.09
CA THR A 220 9.48 7.00 8.93
C THR A 220 9.23 8.50 8.84
N SER A 221 9.72 9.25 9.81
CA SER A 221 9.63 10.72 9.81
C SER A 221 10.58 11.31 8.77
N VAL A 222 10.17 12.42 8.14
CA VAL A 222 11.12 13.23 7.35
C VAL A 222 12.21 13.72 8.29
N PRO A 223 13.51 13.58 7.96
CA PRO A 223 14.58 13.93 8.86
C PRO A 223 14.46 15.37 9.38
N SER A 224 14.41 15.51 10.69
CA SER A 224 14.49 16.79 11.39
C SER A 224 15.58 16.78 12.45
N VAL A 225 16.02 17.95 12.90
CA VAL A 225 17.01 18.07 13.98
C VAL A 225 16.49 17.45 15.28
N TYR A 226 15.17 17.53 15.52
CA TYR A 226 14.55 16.94 16.69
C TYR A 226 14.59 15.41 16.62
N ASP A 227 14.17 14.83 15.49
CA ASP A 227 14.15 13.38 15.29
C ASP A 227 15.56 12.79 15.35
N ALA A 228 16.54 13.45 14.74
CA ALA A 228 17.94 13.03 14.81
C ALA A 228 18.44 12.94 16.27
N ARG A 229 18.07 13.91 17.12
CA ARG A 229 18.38 13.87 18.56
C ARG A 229 17.70 12.72 19.27
N THR A 230 16.42 12.47 18.99
CA THR A 230 15.68 11.31 19.53
C THR A 230 16.33 9.99 19.11
N CYS A 231 16.85 9.92 17.89
CA CYS A 231 17.59 8.78 17.35
C CYS A 231 19.04 8.70 17.86
N GLY A 232 19.53 9.69 18.59
CA GLY A 232 20.90 9.72 19.11
C GLY A 232 21.97 9.79 18.01
N VAL A 233 21.66 10.41 16.87
CA VAL A 233 22.57 10.58 15.72
C VAL A 233 22.62 12.05 15.29
N SER A 234 23.60 12.42 14.48
CA SER A 234 23.62 13.76 13.88
C SER A 234 22.54 13.90 12.79
N TYR A 235 22.08 15.13 12.54
CA TYR A 235 21.11 15.40 11.46
C TYR A 235 21.62 14.91 10.09
N ASN A 236 22.91 15.12 9.80
CA ASN A 236 23.51 14.72 8.53
C ASN A 236 23.52 13.20 8.36
N GLU A 237 23.83 12.43 9.42
CA GLU A 237 23.76 10.97 9.38
C GLU A 237 22.33 10.49 9.15
N PHE A 238 21.36 11.07 9.86
CA PHE A 238 19.95 10.69 9.69
C PHE A 238 19.41 11.02 8.30
N PHE A 239 19.73 12.21 7.79
CA PHE A 239 19.36 12.62 6.43
C PHE A 239 19.99 11.71 5.37
N THR A 240 21.26 11.34 5.54
CA THR A 240 21.96 10.45 4.60
C THR A 240 21.32 9.07 4.56
N GLY A 241 21.03 8.47 5.73
CA GLY A 241 20.35 7.18 5.80
C GLY A 241 18.93 7.22 5.19
N TYR A 242 18.20 8.32 5.38
CA TYR A 242 16.89 8.51 4.76
C TYR A 242 16.96 8.54 3.22
N VAL A 243 17.95 9.24 2.65
CA VAL A 243 18.16 9.28 1.19
C VAL A 243 18.60 7.92 0.66
N GLU A 244 19.50 7.23 1.36
CA GLU A 244 19.94 5.88 0.99
C GLU A 244 18.78 4.87 1.00
N ALA A 245 17.89 4.95 2.00
CA ALA A 245 16.69 4.14 2.07
C ALA A 245 15.75 4.39 0.89
N LEU A 246 15.57 5.65 0.49
CA LEU A 246 14.77 6.01 -0.69
C LEU A 246 15.30 5.33 -1.96
N ASP A 247 16.61 5.38 -2.17
CA ASP A 247 17.25 4.80 -3.36
C ASP A 247 17.17 3.26 -3.35
N ILE A 248 17.54 2.61 -2.24
CA ILE A 248 17.56 1.13 -2.14
C ILE A 248 16.14 0.54 -2.23
N PHE A 249 15.17 1.17 -1.58
CA PHE A 249 13.82 0.62 -1.51
C PHE A 249 12.98 0.93 -2.75
N GLU A 250 13.34 1.94 -3.55
CA GLU A 250 12.66 2.21 -4.82
C GLU A 250 12.76 1.03 -5.81
N ASP A 251 13.89 0.30 -5.78
CA ASP A 251 14.12 -0.85 -6.66
C ASP A 251 13.37 -2.13 -6.22
N LEU A 252 12.87 -2.16 -4.99
CA LEU A 252 12.17 -3.33 -4.44
C LEU A 252 10.68 -3.25 -4.70
N ASP A 253 10.20 -4.07 -5.63
CA ASP A 253 8.78 -4.14 -5.95
C ASP A 253 7.90 -4.49 -4.75
N ARG A 254 6.78 -3.77 -4.59
CA ARG A 254 5.81 -3.90 -3.48
C ARG A 254 6.38 -3.54 -2.09
N LEU A 255 7.57 -2.94 -2.06
CA LEU A 255 8.05 -2.18 -0.90
C LEU A 255 7.73 -0.70 -1.12
N TYR A 256 7.10 -0.09 -0.13
CA TYR A 256 6.72 1.32 -0.13
C TYR A 256 7.42 2.02 1.02
N PHE A 257 8.33 2.93 0.70
CA PHE A 257 8.97 3.80 1.68
C PHE A 257 8.18 5.11 1.78
N CYS A 258 7.72 5.43 2.98
CA CYS A 258 6.74 6.48 3.23
C CYS A 258 7.20 7.44 4.31
N SER A 259 6.83 8.70 4.13
CA SER A 259 7.05 9.75 5.12
C SER A 259 5.79 9.97 5.95
N SER A 260 5.85 9.72 7.25
CA SER A 260 4.80 10.03 8.24
C SER A 260 5.44 10.27 9.60
N GLU A 261 4.76 10.97 10.49
CA GLU A 261 5.21 11.13 11.88
C GLU A 261 5.27 9.76 12.58
N ALA A 262 6.50 9.26 12.78
CA ALA A 262 6.79 8.04 13.50
C ALA A 262 7.40 8.38 14.86
N SER A 263 6.62 8.27 15.94
CA SER A 263 7.06 8.60 17.31
C SER A 263 7.59 7.40 18.08
N ALA A 264 7.21 6.19 17.69
CA ALA A 264 7.65 4.94 18.30
C ALA A 264 7.90 3.88 17.22
N VAL A 265 8.65 2.83 17.59
CA VAL A 265 8.79 1.65 16.75
C VAL A 265 7.49 0.85 16.81
N GLU A 266 6.86 0.64 15.66
CA GLU A 266 5.62 -0.13 15.54
C GLU A 266 5.73 -1.16 14.42
N ILE A 267 5.07 -2.30 14.61
CA ILE A 267 4.99 -3.36 13.61
C ILE A 267 3.54 -3.76 13.46
N ILE A 268 3.04 -3.64 12.25
CA ILE A 268 1.69 -4.05 11.90
C ILE A 268 1.76 -5.22 10.93
N ILE A 269 1.15 -6.35 11.26
CA ILE A 269 1.16 -7.58 10.46
C ILE A 269 -0.28 -7.96 10.15
N ASN A 270 -0.72 -7.87 8.90
CA ASN A 270 -2.13 -8.09 8.52
C ASN A 270 -3.11 -7.35 9.46
N ARG A 271 -2.83 -6.08 9.76
CA ARG A 271 -3.57 -5.23 10.73
C ARG A 271 -3.42 -5.60 12.22
N ALA A 272 -2.59 -6.58 12.56
CA ALA A 272 -2.17 -6.88 13.94
C ALA A 272 -1.08 -5.92 14.39
N THR A 273 -1.32 -5.08 15.40
CA THR A 273 -0.33 -4.06 15.80
C THR A 273 0.45 -4.46 17.05
N TYR A 274 1.76 -4.26 16.97
CA TYR A 274 2.73 -4.38 18.05
C TYR A 274 3.47 -3.06 18.21
N LEU A 275 3.59 -2.56 19.43
CA LEU A 275 4.29 -1.31 19.76
C LEU A 275 5.52 -1.61 20.61
N ALA A 276 6.62 -0.91 20.37
CA ALA A 276 7.78 -0.96 21.25
C ALA A 276 7.43 -0.39 22.63
N SER A 277 7.88 -1.08 23.68
CA SER A 277 7.60 -0.67 25.05
C SER A 277 8.31 0.63 25.43
N TYR A 278 9.56 0.84 25.00
CA TYR A 278 10.38 2.00 25.42
C TYR A 278 11.49 2.47 24.44
N ASP A 279 11.56 1.97 23.19
CA ASP A 279 12.69 2.28 22.28
C ASP A 279 12.24 3.02 21.01
N ALA A 280 12.95 4.09 20.66
CA ALA A 280 12.79 4.81 19.39
C ALA A 280 13.62 4.18 18.26
N ARG A 281 14.64 3.39 18.61
CA ARG A 281 15.48 2.66 17.66
C ARG A 281 15.10 1.19 17.63
N LEU A 282 15.13 0.62 16.44
CA LEU A 282 14.88 -0.79 16.25
C LEU A 282 16.15 -1.59 16.59
N ARG A 283 16.03 -2.50 17.56
CA ARG A 283 17.08 -3.47 17.90
C ARG A 283 16.48 -4.87 17.93
N HIS A 284 17.29 -5.89 17.75
CA HIS A 284 16.81 -7.28 17.83
C HIS A 284 16.14 -7.63 19.17
N SER A 285 16.61 -7.02 20.25
CA SER A 285 16.08 -7.22 21.60
C SER A 285 14.93 -6.28 21.98
N THR A 286 14.51 -5.38 21.08
CA THR A 286 13.39 -4.46 21.36
C THR A 286 12.15 -5.28 21.71
N GLU A 287 11.60 -5.06 22.89
CA GLU A 287 10.37 -5.70 23.32
C GLU A 287 9.16 -4.99 22.70
N LEU A 288 8.29 -5.79 22.10
CA LEU A 288 7.10 -5.35 21.41
C LEU A 288 5.86 -5.92 22.11
N VAL A 289 4.91 -5.03 22.41
CA VAL A 289 3.67 -5.33 23.12
C VAL A 289 2.49 -5.27 22.15
N PRO A 290 1.63 -6.30 22.09
CA PRO A 290 0.47 -6.29 21.20
C PRO A 290 -0.60 -5.30 21.68
N VAL A 291 -1.16 -4.55 20.74
CA VAL A 291 -2.26 -3.60 20.99
C VAL A 291 -3.59 -4.32 20.81
N LYS A 292 -4.45 -4.27 21.84
CA LYS A 292 -5.76 -4.95 21.84
C LYS A 292 -6.92 -4.07 21.33
N ASN A 293 -6.73 -2.76 21.22
CA ASN A 293 -7.78 -1.83 20.79
C ASN A 293 -7.80 -1.72 19.27
N PHE A 294 -8.67 -2.50 18.63
CA PHE A 294 -8.75 -2.60 17.17
C PHE A 294 -9.19 -1.31 16.47
N THR A 295 -10.16 -0.59 17.03
CA THR A 295 -10.64 0.68 16.43
C THR A 295 -9.54 1.74 16.42
N LEU A 296 -8.76 1.80 17.49
CA LEU A 296 -7.60 2.69 17.58
C LEU A 296 -6.53 2.31 16.55
N VAL A 297 -6.25 1.01 16.44
CA VAL A 297 -5.27 0.44 15.50
C VAL A 297 -5.62 0.75 14.05
N ASP A 298 -6.87 0.54 13.64
CA ASP A 298 -7.31 0.85 12.27
C ASP A 298 -7.17 2.33 11.94
N GLY A 299 -7.45 3.22 12.90
CA GLY A 299 -7.23 4.66 12.73
C GLY A 299 -5.75 5.01 12.46
N TYR A 300 -4.82 4.42 13.21
CA TYR A 300 -3.38 4.62 13.00
C TYR A 300 -2.91 4.05 11.66
N ILE A 301 -3.34 2.83 11.31
CA ILE A 301 -2.97 2.21 10.04
C ILE A 301 -3.47 3.05 8.87
N LEU A 302 -4.71 3.54 8.94
CA LEU A 302 -5.26 4.45 7.92
C LEU A 302 -4.46 5.74 7.81
N LYS A 303 -4.00 6.33 8.94
CA LYS A 303 -3.10 7.49 8.92
C LYS A 303 -1.82 7.17 8.15
N TYR A 304 -1.11 6.10 8.50
CA TYR A 304 0.15 5.74 7.86
C TYR A 304 -0.01 5.45 6.36
N LEU A 305 -1.06 4.72 5.97
CA LEU A 305 -1.30 4.40 4.56
C LEU A 305 -1.73 5.63 3.74
N ARG A 306 -2.46 6.59 4.33
CA ARG A 306 -2.75 7.88 3.69
C ARG A 306 -1.47 8.69 3.50
N ASP A 307 -0.62 8.74 4.51
CA ASP A 307 0.66 9.44 4.43
C ASP A 307 1.61 8.78 3.41
N CYS A 308 1.56 7.46 3.26
CA CYS A 308 2.22 6.73 2.17
C CYS A 308 1.75 7.21 0.80
N ILE A 309 0.43 7.25 0.55
CA ILE A 309 -0.12 7.76 -0.72
C ILE A 309 0.43 9.16 -1.00
N CYS A 310 0.53 10.00 0.03
CA CYS A 310 0.99 11.38 -0.05
C CYS A 310 2.49 11.58 -0.27
N SER A 311 3.32 10.68 0.22
CA SER A 311 4.78 10.80 0.16
C SER A 311 5.39 10.13 -1.07
N LEU A 312 4.76 9.07 -1.60
CA LEU A 312 5.26 8.31 -2.76
C LEU A 312 5.38 9.14 -4.06
N HIS A 313 4.76 10.32 -4.13
CA HIS A 313 4.83 11.22 -5.29
C HIS A 313 5.87 12.35 -5.16
N LEU A 314 6.47 12.53 -3.98
CA LEU A 314 7.45 13.58 -3.73
C LEU A 314 8.87 13.20 -4.15
N VAL A 315 9.12 11.92 -4.40
CA VAL A 315 10.38 11.44 -4.95
C VAL A 315 10.37 11.67 -6.45
N LYS A 316 11.04 12.75 -6.90
CA LYS A 316 11.33 12.97 -8.32
C LYS A 316 12.10 11.76 -8.85
N ARG A 317 11.42 10.90 -9.60
CA ARG A 317 12.07 9.89 -10.44
C ARG A 317 12.93 10.63 -11.47
N ARG A 318 14.24 10.37 -11.42
CA ARG A 318 15.21 10.93 -12.37
C ARG A 318 14.94 10.47 -13.79
#